data_AF-A0A966NI36-F1
#
_entry.id   AF-A0A966NI36-F1
#
_cell.length_a   1.000
_cell.length_b   1.000
_cell.length_c   1.000
_cell.angle_alpha   90.00
_cell.angle_beta   90.00
_cell.angle_gamma   90.00
#
_symmetry.space_group_name_H-M   'P 1'
#
loop_
_entity.id
_entity.type
_entity.pdbx_description
1 polymer ?
#
loop_
_entity_poly.entity_id
_entity_poly.type
_entity_poly.pdbx_seq_one_letter_code
_entity_poly.pdbx_strand_id
1 'polypeptide(L)'
;MADGFIAVWDAHRSVLRLIDLATDEGDERFREIRTRLLGAPAEAFVAVVRGRGADGGAAFADAGVLVSMLAHVAAHREGLEHWGASTDELRHSMARVIHSTVVDRQSPIP
;
A
#
# COMPACT_ATOMS: atom_id res chain seq x y z
N MET A 1 -1.59 6.85 -7.74
CA MET A 1 -1.70 5.80 -6.70
C MET A 1 -1.35 6.35 -5.32
N ALA A 2 -0.12 6.82 -5.08
CA ALA A 2 0.28 7.36 -3.76
C ALA A 2 -0.69 8.44 -3.22
N ASP A 3 -1.03 9.43 -4.05
CA ASP A 3 -1.98 10.49 -3.72
C ASP A 3 -3.36 9.96 -3.29
N GLY A 4 -3.82 8.89 -3.95
CA GLY A 4 -5.10 8.27 -3.67
C GLY A 4 -5.12 7.62 -2.29
N PHE A 5 -4.06 6.91 -1.91
CA PHE A 5 -3.92 6.33 -0.57
C PHE A 5 -3.90 7.43 0.50
N ILE A 6 -3.11 8.49 0.31
CA ILE A 6 -3.07 9.62 1.24
C ILE A 6 -4.46 10.26 1.37
N ALA A 7 -5.12 10.55 0.25
CA ALA A 7 -6.43 11.19 0.23
C ALA A 7 -7.52 10.34 0.90
N VAL A 8 -7.55 9.02 0.65
CA VAL A 8 -8.51 8.10 1.29
C VAL A 8 -8.31 8.07 2.80
N TRP A 9 -7.05 7.99 3.26
CA TRP A 9 -6.76 7.97 4.69
C TRP A 9 -7.05 9.29 5.38
N ASP A 10 -6.79 10.42 4.74
CA ASP A 10 -7.14 11.72 5.28
C ASP A 10 -8.67 11.91 5.34
N ALA A 11 -9.41 11.45 4.33
CA ALA A 11 -10.87 11.56 4.30
C ALA A 11 -11.59 10.65 5.31
N HIS A 12 -11.04 9.47 5.62
CA HIS A 12 -11.70 8.43 6.42
C HIS A 12 -10.92 8.01 7.67
N ARG A 13 -10.04 8.88 8.18
CA ARG A 13 -9.05 8.56 9.21
C ARG A 13 -9.59 7.84 10.44
N SER A 14 -10.72 8.28 10.99
CA SER A 14 -11.30 7.72 12.22
C SER A 14 -11.76 6.28 12.03
N VAL A 15 -12.46 6.00 10.93
CA VAL A 15 -12.94 4.65 10.59
C VAL A 15 -11.78 3.73 10.27
N LEU A 16 -10.78 4.21 9.52
CA LEU A 16 -9.62 3.41 9.15
C LEU A 16 -8.74 3.08 10.37
N ARG A 17 -8.54 4.01 11.31
CA ARG A 17 -7.86 3.71 12.57
C ARG A 17 -8.59 2.65 13.41
N LEU A 18 -9.92 2.67 13.42
CA LEU A 18 -10.69 1.62 14.11
C LEU A 18 -10.47 0.26 13.45
N ILE A 19 -10.51 0.21 12.11
CA ILE A 19 -10.26 -1.03 11.36
C ILE A 19 -8.85 -1.54 11.63
N ASP A 20 -7.84 -0.66 11.61
CA ASP A 20 -6.44 -0.99 11.90
C ASP A 20 -6.31 -1.59 13.31
N LEU A 21 -6.81 -0.88 14.34
CA LEU A 21 -6.73 -1.32 15.72
C LEU A 21 -7.42 -2.66 15.96
N ALA A 22 -8.66 -2.83 15.47
CA ALA A 22 -9.40 -4.08 15.65
C ALA A 22 -8.76 -5.26 14.89
N THR A 23 -8.13 -4.99 13.74
CA THR A 23 -7.33 -5.99 13.01
C THR A 23 -6.12 -6.43 13.84
N ASP A 24 -5.41 -5.48 14.45
CA ASP A 24 -4.22 -5.72 15.27
C ASP A 24 -4.55 -6.44 16.59
N GLU A 25 -5.70 -6.14 17.20
CA GLU A 25 -6.25 -6.88 18.36
C GLU A 25 -6.76 -8.28 17.99
N GLY A 26 -6.95 -8.53 16.69
CA GLY A 26 -7.22 -9.85 16.14
C GLY A 26 -8.69 -10.17 15.88
N ASP A 27 -9.57 -9.17 15.77
CA ASP A 27 -10.96 -9.38 15.32
C ASP A 27 -11.00 -9.77 13.84
N GLU A 28 -11.36 -11.03 13.57
CA GLU A 28 -11.39 -11.60 12.22
C GLU A 28 -12.33 -10.85 11.28
N ARG A 29 -13.43 -10.29 11.78
CA ARG A 29 -14.38 -9.53 10.95
C ARG A 29 -13.71 -8.28 10.39
N PHE A 30 -12.88 -7.62 11.19
CA PHE A 30 -12.12 -6.44 10.75
C PHE A 30 -10.97 -6.82 9.82
N ARG A 31 -10.33 -7.98 10.00
CA ARG A 31 -9.38 -8.52 9.02
C ARG A 31 -10.01 -8.76 7.64
N GLU A 32 -11.21 -9.32 7.60
CA GLU A 32 -11.96 -9.48 6.34
C GLU A 32 -12.29 -8.12 5.70
N ILE A 33 -12.75 -7.15 6.51
CA ILE A 33 -13.06 -5.79 6.04
C ILE A 33 -11.79 -5.13 5.45
N ARG A 34 -10.67 -5.21 6.16
CA ARG A 34 -9.37 -4.70 5.70
C ARG A 34 -8.93 -5.34 4.39
N THR A 35 -9.08 -6.66 4.29
CA THR A 35 -8.75 -7.42 3.08
C THR A 35 -9.60 -6.94 1.89
N ARG A 36 -10.91 -6.76 2.08
CA ARG A 36 -11.82 -6.26 1.03
C ARG A 36 -11.51 -4.80 0.65
N LEU A 37 -11.24 -3.94 1.63
CA LEU A 37 -10.86 -2.55 1.42
C LEU A 37 -9.62 -2.42 0.53
N LEU A 38 -8.62 -3.28 0.77
CA LEU A 38 -7.34 -3.27 0.05
C LEU A 38 -7.35 -4.13 -1.23
N GLY A 39 -8.43 -4.87 -1.49
CA GLY A 39 -8.53 -5.78 -2.62
C GLY A 39 -8.47 -5.08 -3.98
N ALA A 40 -9.31 -4.05 -4.19
CA ALA A 40 -9.35 -3.32 -5.45
C ALA A 40 -8.00 -2.70 -5.87
N PRO A 41 -7.26 -1.98 -5.00
CA PRO A 41 -5.93 -1.49 -5.38
C PRO A 41 -4.92 -2.63 -5.60
N ALA A 42 -5.03 -3.75 -4.87
CA ALA A 42 -4.16 -4.90 -5.08
C ALA A 42 -4.38 -5.53 -6.46
N GLU A 43 -5.64 -5.74 -6.86
CA GLU A 43 -6.00 -6.25 -8.19
C GLU A 43 -5.48 -5.34 -9.31
N ALA A 44 -5.59 -4.01 -9.13
CA ALA A 44 -5.06 -3.04 -10.07
C ALA A 44 -3.52 -3.17 -10.24
N PHE A 45 -2.78 -3.32 -9.15
CA PHE A 45 -1.34 -3.56 -9.21
C PHE A 45 -0.99 -4.89 -9.87
N VAL A 46 -1.71 -5.98 -9.54
CA VAL A 46 -1.53 -7.29 -10.17
C VAL A 46 -1.69 -7.19 -11.69
N ALA A 47 -2.73 -6.50 -12.16
CA ALA A 47 -2.98 -6.32 -13.59
C ALA A 47 -1.82 -5.58 -14.28
N VAL A 48 -1.31 -4.51 -13.67
CA VAL A 48 -0.19 -3.72 -14.19
C VAL A 48 1.11 -4.52 -14.22
N VAL A 49 1.43 -5.25 -13.15
CA VAL A 49 2.68 -6.03 -13.04
C VAL A 49 2.66 -7.22 -14.01
N ARG A 50 1.52 -7.91 -14.14
CA ARG A 50 1.34 -8.97 -15.16
C ARG A 50 1.46 -8.48 -16.59
N GLY A 51 0.92 -7.29 -16.88
CA GLY A 51 1.04 -6.66 -18.21
C GLY A 51 2.49 -6.43 -18.65
N ARG A 52 3.44 -6.49 -17.72
CA ARG A 52 4.89 -6.37 -17.96
C ARG A 52 5.64 -7.70 -17.99
N GLY A 53 4.93 -8.83 -17.94
CA GLY A 53 5.50 -10.16 -18.09
C GLY A 53 6.08 -10.77 -16.82
N ALA A 54 5.69 -10.27 -15.63
CA ALA A 54 5.95 -10.96 -14.37
C ALA A 54 5.09 -12.22 -14.25
N ASP A 55 5.66 -13.28 -13.67
CA ASP A 55 4.92 -14.51 -13.37
C ASP A 55 3.79 -14.27 -12.37
N GLY A 56 2.75 -15.09 -12.46
CA GLY A 56 1.51 -14.89 -11.71
C GLY A 56 1.70 -14.73 -10.20
N GLY A 57 2.57 -15.53 -9.58
CA GLY A 57 2.87 -15.47 -8.15
C GLY A 57 3.68 -14.25 -7.73
N ALA A 58 4.71 -13.88 -8.51
CA ALA A 58 5.51 -12.68 -8.27
C ALA A 58 4.64 -11.41 -8.34
N ALA A 59 3.73 -11.34 -9.31
CA ALA A 59 2.81 -10.22 -9.44
C ALA A 59 1.90 -10.01 -8.21
N PHE A 60 1.43 -11.09 -7.60
CA PHE A 60 0.65 -11.01 -6.36
C PHE A 60 1.50 -10.57 -5.16
N ALA A 61 2.72 -11.08 -5.06
CA ALA A 61 3.64 -10.71 -3.99
C ALA A 61 3.99 -9.22 -4.07
N ASP A 62 4.40 -8.72 -5.24
CA ASP A 62 4.72 -7.31 -5.47
C ASP A 62 3.52 -6.41 -5.18
N ALA A 63 2.34 -6.76 -5.69
CA ALA A 63 1.11 -6.01 -5.42
C ALA A 63 0.75 -5.96 -3.93
N GLY A 64 0.87 -7.09 -3.23
CA GLY A 64 0.61 -7.17 -1.80
C GLY A 64 1.58 -6.30 -0.98
N VAL A 65 2.87 -6.33 -1.32
CA VAL A 65 3.89 -5.48 -0.67
C VAL A 65 3.61 -4.01 -0.93
N LEU A 66 3.35 -3.63 -2.18
CA LEU A 66 3.05 -2.24 -2.55
C LEU A 66 1.82 -1.72 -1.81
N VAL A 67 0.70 -2.43 -1.84
CA VAL A 67 -0.54 -1.98 -1.17
C VAL A 67 -0.35 -1.88 0.33
N SER A 68 0.34 -2.85 0.95
CA SER A 68 0.62 -2.84 2.39
C SER A 68 1.48 -1.65 2.78
N MET A 69 2.55 -1.39 2.02
CA MET A 69 3.42 -0.22 2.24
C MET A 69 2.64 1.09 2.09
N LEU A 70 1.86 1.23 1.01
CA LEU A 70 1.12 2.47 0.74
C LEU A 70 0.08 2.75 1.82
N ALA A 71 -0.67 1.73 2.24
CA ALA A 71 -1.66 1.83 3.31
C ALA A 71 -1.00 2.18 4.66
N HIS A 72 0.13 1.54 4.98
CA HIS A 72 0.82 1.78 6.24
C HIS A 72 1.40 3.20 6.32
N VAL A 73 2.07 3.68 5.26
CA VAL A 73 2.61 5.05 5.20
C VAL A 73 1.48 6.08 5.29
N ALA A 74 0.36 5.86 4.60
CA ALA A 74 -0.79 6.76 4.67
C ALA A 74 -1.40 6.80 6.09
N ALA A 75 -1.51 5.65 6.77
CA ALA A 75 -2.02 5.56 8.15
C ALA A 75 -1.11 6.27 9.17
N HIS A 76 0.21 6.25 8.95
CA HIS A 76 1.22 6.75 9.88
C HIS A 76 1.87 8.08 9.45
N ARG A 77 1.28 8.79 8.47
CA ARG A 77 1.84 10.03 7.89
C ARG A 77 2.22 11.06 8.95
N GLU A 78 1.34 11.33 9.91
CA GLU A 78 1.61 12.30 11.00
C GLU A 78 2.80 11.89 11.86
N GLY A 79 2.95 10.58 12.13
CA GLY A 79 4.08 10.05 12.87
C GLY A 79 5.38 10.20 12.08
N LEU A 80 5.36 9.97 10.77
CA LEU A 80 6.51 10.14 9.90
C LEU A 80 6.90 11.62 9.73
N GLU A 81 5.91 12.52 9.71
CA GLU A 81 6.13 13.98 9.72
C GLU A 81 6.80 14.46 11.00
N HIS A 82 6.42 13.90 12.15
CA HIS A 82 7.11 14.16 13.41
C HIS A 82 8.60 13.76 13.37
N TRP A 83 8.95 12.75 12.57
CA TRP A 83 10.33 12.31 12.35
C TRP A 83 11.07 13.10 11.25
N GLY A 84 10.42 14.12 10.69
CA GLY A 84 11.03 15.08 9.76
C GLY A 84 10.76 14.84 8.28
N ALA A 85 9.96 13.83 7.90
CA ALA A 85 9.58 13.60 6.51
C ALA A 85 8.30 14.36 6.15
N SER A 86 8.36 15.33 5.25
CA SER A 86 7.17 16.05 4.79
C SER A 86 6.21 15.13 4.00
N THR A 87 4.91 15.49 3.96
CA THR A 87 3.92 14.81 3.09
C THR A 87 4.42 14.66 1.65
N ASP A 88 5.07 15.69 1.08
CA ASP A 88 5.53 15.66 -0.29
C ASP A 88 6.73 14.73 -0.49
N GLU A 89 7.64 14.64 0.48
CA GLU A 89 8.73 13.66 0.46
C GLU A 89 8.20 12.24 0.59
N LEU A 90 7.20 12.01 1.45
CA LEU A 90 6.54 10.71 1.59
C LEU A 90 5.84 10.32 0.28
N ARG A 91 5.10 11.24 -0.34
CA ARG A 91 4.46 11.06 -1.64
C ARG A 91 5.46 10.69 -2.72
N HIS A 92 6.57 11.44 -2.83
CA HIS A 92 7.63 11.16 -3.79
C HIS A 92 8.30 9.80 -3.53
N SER A 93 8.53 9.45 -2.26
CA SER A 93 9.12 8.17 -1.89
C SER A 93 8.20 7.00 -2.27
N MET A 94 6.90 7.09 -1.95
CA MET A 94 5.89 6.09 -2.35
C MET A 94 5.84 5.93 -3.87
N ALA A 95 5.81 7.05 -4.62
CA ALA A 95 5.80 7.04 -6.08
C ALA A 95 7.07 6.39 -6.67
N ARG A 96 8.24 6.68 -6.09
CA ARG A 96 9.51 6.09 -6.50
C ARG A 96 9.54 4.58 -6.28
N VAL A 97 9.07 4.09 -5.13
CA VAL A 97 8.99 2.65 -4.84
C VAL A 97 8.03 1.95 -5.80
N ILE A 98 6.84 2.53 -6.05
CA ILE A 98 5.92 2.01 -7.08
C ILE A 98 6.63 1.94 -8.42
N HIS A 99 7.30 3.01 -8.84
CA HIS A 99 8.00 3.04 -10.13
C HIS A 99 9.07 1.97 -10.20
N SER A 100 9.95 1.83 -9.19
CA SER A 100 11.00 0.81 -9.22
C SER A 100 10.43 -0.61 -9.26
N THR A 101 9.40 -0.90 -8.47
CA THR A 101 8.80 -2.25 -8.44
C THR A 101 8.05 -2.59 -9.73
N VAL A 102 7.39 -1.59 -10.34
CA VAL A 102 6.55 -1.82 -11.52
C VAL A 102 7.34 -1.72 -12.82
N VAL A 103 8.35 -0.85 -12.90
CA VAL A 103 9.09 -0.56 -14.13
C VAL A 103 10.42 -1.31 -14.19
N ASP A 104 11.15 -1.39 -13.08
CA ASP A 104 12.41 -2.13 -13.07
C ASP A 104 12.08 -3.62 -12.98
N ARG A 105 12.50 -4.39 -13.99
CA ARG A 105 12.52 -5.85 -13.87
C ARG A 105 13.37 -6.18 -12.64
N GLN A 106 12.77 -6.76 -11.61
CA GLN A 106 13.55 -7.42 -10.58
C GLN A 106 14.37 -8.52 -11.28
N SER A 107 15.67 -8.29 -11.44
CA SER A 107 16.61 -9.39 -11.61
C SER A 107 16.40 -10.32 -10.43
N PRO A 108 16.34 -11.66 -10.63
CA PRO A 108 16.26 -12.58 -9.51
C PRO A 108 17.43 -12.29 -8.58
N ILE A 109 17.15 -12.04 -7.30
CA ILE A 109 18.19 -12.02 -6.29
C ILE A 109 18.74 -13.46 -6.23
N PRO A 110 20.07 -13.67 -6.36
CA PRO A 110 20.67 -15.01 -6.38
C PRO A 110 20.49 -15.78 -5.07
#